data_AF-A0A551Y1S8-F1
#
_entry.id   AF-A0A551Y1S8-F1
#
_cell.length_a   1.000
_cell.length_b   1.000
_cell.length_c   1.000
_cell.angle_alpha   90.00
_cell.angle_beta   90.00
_cell.angle_gamma   90.00
#
_symmetry.space_group_name_H-M   'P 1'
#
loop_
_entity.id
_entity.type
_entity.pdbx_description
1 polymer ?
#
loop_
_entity_poly.entity_id
_entity_poly.type
_entity_poly.pdbx_seq_one_letter_code
_entity_poly.pdbx_strand_id
1 'polypeptide(L)'
;MTKKADIGSKRLISLAPDNWARWLTQQPDVQVQEFLSSEFQWVSRANDVLLKVYSPQEGEFLLLNEIQLRYTKQMPQRIRAYAALATERYNLPVYPVLVNILPRQTNA
;
A
#
# COMPACT_ATOMS: atom_id res chain seq x y z
N MET A 1 -6.00 -14.32 -16.14
CA MET A 1 -6.62 -14.77 -14.87
C MET A 1 -6.20 -13.83 -13.75
N THR A 2 -7.10 -12.97 -13.29
CA THR A 2 -6.93 -12.15 -12.08
C THR A 2 -6.87 -13.08 -10.87
N LYS A 3 -5.80 -13.05 -10.07
CA LYS A 3 -5.69 -13.95 -8.91
C LYS A 3 -6.75 -13.52 -7.91
N LYS A 4 -7.57 -14.46 -7.42
CA LYS A 4 -8.61 -14.21 -6.40
C LYS A 4 -8.09 -13.48 -5.14
N ALA A 5 -6.79 -13.57 -4.86
CA ALA A 5 -6.15 -12.87 -3.74
C ALA A 5 -6.12 -11.34 -3.93
N ASP A 6 -6.00 -10.87 -5.17
CA ASP A 6 -5.84 -9.45 -5.52
C ASP A 6 -7.12 -8.63 -5.18
N ILE A 7 -8.27 -9.32 -5.10
CA ILE A 7 -9.55 -8.75 -4.66
C ILE A 7 -9.57 -8.55 -3.13
N GLY A 8 -8.83 -9.35 -2.37
CA GLY A 8 -8.89 -9.37 -0.91
C GLY A 8 -8.37 -8.07 -0.28
N SER A 9 -7.15 -7.66 -0.62
CA SER A 9 -6.47 -6.53 0.02
C SER A 9 -7.16 -5.19 -0.27
N LYS A 10 -7.48 -4.92 -1.54
CA LYS A 10 -8.21 -3.71 -1.95
C LYS A 10 -9.60 -3.66 -1.34
N ARG A 11 -10.31 -4.79 -1.32
CA ARG A 11 -11.64 -4.87 -0.70
C ARG A 11 -11.56 -4.63 0.80
N LEU A 12 -10.60 -5.24 1.49
CA LEU A 12 -10.41 -5.07 2.93
C LEU A 12 -10.13 -3.61 3.31
N ILE A 13 -9.22 -2.94 2.59
CA ILE A 13 -8.93 -1.52 2.83
C ILE A 13 -10.15 -0.64 2.50
N SER A 14 -10.89 -0.95 1.43
CA SER A 14 -12.08 -0.18 1.04
C SER A 14 -13.24 -0.24 2.02
N LEU A 15 -13.26 -1.21 2.95
CA LEU A 15 -14.31 -1.30 3.98
C LEU A 15 -14.23 -0.15 4.99
N ALA A 16 -13.03 0.34 5.29
CA ALA A 16 -12.81 1.42 6.24
C ALA A 16 -11.48 2.15 5.94
N PRO A 17 -11.39 2.89 4.82
CA PRO A 17 -10.13 3.44 4.32
C PRO A 17 -9.46 4.42 5.29
N ASP A 18 -10.24 5.30 5.93
CA ASP A 18 -9.72 6.23 6.93
C ASP A 18 -9.20 5.50 8.18
N ASN A 19 -9.95 4.51 8.67
CA ASN A 19 -9.51 3.73 9.84
C ASN A 19 -8.23 2.96 9.53
N TRP A 20 -8.11 2.43 8.31
CA TRP A 20 -6.88 1.80 7.83
C TRP A 20 -5.70 2.78 7.83
N ALA A 21 -5.89 3.96 7.23
CA ALA A 21 -4.84 4.99 7.16
C ALA A 21 -4.42 5.47 8.55
N ARG A 22 -5.38 5.73 9.45
CA ARG A 22 -5.12 6.13 10.84
C ARG A 22 -4.41 5.04 11.63
N TRP A 23 -4.78 3.77 11.43
CA TRP A 23 -4.10 2.64 12.08
C TRP A 23 -2.63 2.53 11.63
N LEU A 24 -2.35 2.73 10.34
CA LEU A 24 -0.99 2.66 9.83
C LEU A 24 -0.10 3.81 10.30
N THR A 25 -0.64 5.03 10.29
CA THR A 25 0.13 6.23 10.59
C THR A 25 0.15 6.59 12.07
N GLN A 26 -0.77 6.01 12.87
CA GLN A 26 -1.05 6.41 14.25
C GLN A 26 -1.47 7.89 14.38
N GLN A 27 -1.94 8.50 13.28
CA GLN A 27 -2.43 9.88 13.25
C GLN A 27 -3.97 9.88 13.15
N PRO A 28 -4.71 10.43 14.12
CA PRO A 28 -6.17 10.39 14.12
C PRO A 28 -6.80 11.25 13.01
N ASP A 29 -6.11 12.30 12.58
CA ASP A 29 -6.65 13.30 11.63
C ASP A 29 -6.31 12.99 10.17
N VAL A 30 -5.68 11.85 9.88
CA VAL A 30 -5.45 11.40 8.51
C VAL A 30 -6.78 11.03 7.84
N GLN A 31 -6.94 11.47 6.61
CA GLN A 31 -8.11 11.20 5.76
C GLN A 31 -7.66 10.67 4.40
N VAL A 32 -8.35 9.64 3.91
CA VAL A 32 -8.16 9.12 2.56
C VAL A 32 -8.93 9.99 1.58
N GLN A 33 -8.21 10.58 0.63
CA GLN A 33 -8.79 11.43 -0.41
C GLN A 33 -9.16 10.61 -1.65
N GLU A 34 -8.28 9.70 -2.08
CA GLU A 34 -8.44 9.00 -3.35
C GLU A 34 -7.73 7.64 -3.37
N PHE A 35 -8.32 6.67 -4.08
CA PHE A 35 -7.64 5.43 -4.48
C PHE A 35 -7.00 5.64 -5.85
N LEU A 36 -5.68 5.73 -5.89
CA LEU A 36 -4.93 5.94 -7.11
C LEU A 36 -4.68 4.62 -7.85
N SER A 37 -4.47 4.72 -9.18
CA SER A 37 -4.00 3.58 -9.95
C SER A 37 -2.54 3.29 -9.62
N SER A 38 -2.28 2.03 -9.23
CA SER A 38 -0.95 1.45 -9.06
C SER A 38 -0.45 0.71 -10.31
N GLU A 39 -1.14 0.87 -11.45
CA GLU A 39 -0.69 0.31 -12.72
C GLU A 39 0.37 1.21 -13.36
N PHE A 40 1.62 0.78 -13.27
CA PHE A 40 2.75 1.40 -13.96
C PHE A 40 3.06 0.59 -15.23
N GLN A 41 3.05 1.24 -16.41
CA GLN A 41 3.03 0.57 -17.73
C GLN A 41 4.13 -0.48 -17.97
N TRP A 42 5.26 -0.39 -17.27
CA TRP A 42 6.41 -1.28 -17.43
C TRP A 42 6.54 -2.35 -16.34
N VAL A 43 5.64 -2.36 -15.36
CA VAL A 43 5.66 -3.34 -14.27
C VAL A 43 4.30 -4.03 -14.16
N SER A 44 4.27 -5.31 -14.55
CA SER A 44 3.04 -6.11 -14.54
C SER A 44 2.54 -6.42 -13.11
N ARG A 45 1.43 -5.76 -12.74
CA ARG A 45 0.35 -6.13 -11.77
C ARG A 45 0.69 -6.35 -10.28
N ALA A 46 -0.23 -6.16 -9.31
CA ALA A 46 -1.55 -5.49 -9.24
C ALA A 46 -2.07 -5.39 -7.77
N ASN A 47 -1.26 -5.73 -6.77
CA ASN A 47 -1.77 -6.01 -5.42
C ASN A 47 -1.66 -4.82 -4.48
N ASP A 48 -0.76 -3.89 -4.81
CA ASP A 48 -0.50 -2.75 -3.98
C ASP A 48 -1.63 -1.72 -4.16
N VAL A 49 -2.21 -1.32 -3.04
CA VAL A 49 -3.24 -0.28 -2.96
C VAL A 49 -2.55 1.04 -2.70
N LEU A 50 -2.59 1.94 -3.68
CA LEU A 50 -2.07 3.29 -3.55
C LEU A 50 -3.19 4.22 -3.11
N LEU A 51 -3.06 4.79 -1.91
CA LEU A 51 -4.00 5.77 -1.38
C LEU A 51 -3.34 7.13 -1.39
N LYS A 52 -4.03 8.14 -1.92
CA LYS A 52 -3.74 9.53 -1.62
C LYS A 52 -4.40 9.88 -0.29
N VAL A 53 -3.61 10.38 0.64
CA VAL A 53 -4.09 10.78 1.97
C VAL A 53 -3.64 12.19 2.30
N TYR A 54 -4.36 12.81 3.23
CA TYR A 54 -4.04 14.12 3.76
C TYR A 54 -3.97 14.06 5.28
N SER A 55 -3.00 14.77 5.87
CA SER A 55 -3.02 15.11 7.29
C SER A 55 -2.72 16.60 7.48
N PRO A 56 -3.26 17.24 8.54
CA PRO A 56 -2.94 18.63 8.83
C PRO A 56 -1.45 18.90 9.11
N GLN A 57 -0.70 17.88 9.55
CA GLN A 57 0.72 18.01 9.92
C GLN A 57 1.64 17.83 8.72
N GLU A 58 1.32 16.89 7.82
CA GLU A 58 2.22 16.46 6.73
C GLU A 58 1.73 16.90 5.34
N GLY A 59 0.51 17.43 5.24
CA GLY A 59 -0.13 17.74 3.96
C GLY A 59 -0.54 16.48 3.21
N GLU A 60 -0.43 16.52 1.88
CA GLU A 60 -0.76 15.39 1.01
C GLU A 60 0.42 14.41 0.88
N PHE A 61 0.15 13.13 1.03
CA PHE A 61 1.14 12.07 0.81
C PHE A 61 0.46 10.78 0.35
N LEU A 62 1.28 9.81 -0.05
CA LEU A 62 0.81 8.54 -0.57
C LEU A 62 1.10 7.40 0.39
N LEU A 63 0.09 6.56 0.65
CA LEU A 63 0.27 5.25 1.28
C LEU A 63 0.31 4.18 0.19
N LEU A 64 1.47 3.54 0.01
CA LEU A 64 1.62 2.40 -0.90
C LEU A 64 1.49 1.11 -0.08
N ASN A 65 0.33 0.48 -0.12
CA ASN A 65 -0.02 -0.62 0.77
C ASN A 65 0.08 -1.97 0.07
N GLU A 66 0.81 -2.90 0.65
CA GLU A 66 0.82 -4.30 0.24
C GLU A 66 0.47 -5.20 1.42
N ILE A 67 -0.49 -6.10 1.21
CA ILE A 67 -0.91 -7.08 2.22
C ILE A 67 -0.59 -8.47 1.71
N GLN A 68 0.15 -9.23 2.51
CA GLN A 68 0.59 -10.57 2.21
C GLN A 68 0.18 -11.53 3.32
N LEU A 69 -0.11 -12.78 2.95
CA LEU A 69 -0.36 -13.80 3.95
C LEU A 69 0.92 -14.11 4.75
N ARG A 70 2.07 -14.20 4.09
CA ARG A 70 3.38 -14.46 4.69
C ARG A 70 4.46 -13.67 3.96
N TYR A 71 5.55 -13.41 4.68
CA TYR A 71 6.74 -12.78 4.13
C TYR A 71 7.30 -13.52 2.92
N THR A 72 7.68 -12.77 1.89
CA THR A 72 8.44 -13.28 0.74
C THR A 72 9.67 -12.41 0.48
N LYS A 73 10.79 -13.05 0.09
CA LYS A 73 12.10 -12.38 -0.05
C LYS A 73 12.13 -11.29 -1.12
N GLN A 74 11.27 -11.40 -2.13
CA GLN A 74 11.24 -10.47 -3.27
C GLN A 74 10.55 -9.13 -2.94
N MET A 75 9.79 -9.06 -1.83
CA MET A 75 8.88 -7.94 -1.59
C MET A 75 9.55 -6.64 -1.17
N PRO A 76 10.61 -6.63 -0.34
CA PRO A 76 11.35 -5.41 -0.08
C PRO A 76 11.89 -4.74 -1.34
N GLN A 77 12.33 -5.52 -2.33
CA GLN A 77 12.79 -4.99 -3.61
C GLN A 77 11.63 -4.40 -4.43
N ARG A 78 10.50 -5.11 -4.50
CA ARG A 78 9.31 -4.66 -5.24
C ARG A 78 8.72 -3.38 -4.66
N ILE A 79 8.48 -3.34 -3.35
CA ILE A 79 7.85 -2.17 -2.71
C ILE A 79 8.70 -0.91 -2.85
N ARG A 80 10.04 -1.06 -2.82
CA ARG A 80 10.97 0.04 -3.09
C ARG A 80 10.83 0.58 -4.51
N ALA A 81 10.79 -0.31 -5.51
CA ALA A 81 10.64 0.10 -6.91
C ALA A 81 9.31 0.82 -7.13
N TYR A 82 8.22 0.34 -6.52
CA TYR A 82 6.90 0.95 -6.65
C TYR A 82 6.81 2.29 -5.92
N ALA A 83 7.44 2.42 -4.76
CA ALA A 83 7.52 3.70 -4.07
C ALA A 83 8.20 4.75 -4.96
N ALA A 84 9.33 4.41 -5.59
CA ALA A 84 10.02 5.31 -6.51
C ALA A 84 9.16 5.70 -7.72
N LEU A 85 8.47 4.74 -8.35
CA LEU A 85 7.56 5.01 -9.47
C LEU A 85 6.36 5.87 -9.07
N ALA A 86 5.80 5.66 -7.89
CA ALA A 86 4.72 6.47 -7.36
C ALA A 86 5.18 7.90 -7.05
N THR A 87 6.38 8.05 -6.45
CA THR A 87 6.99 9.35 -6.20
C THR A 87 7.17 10.12 -7.51
N GLU A 88 7.75 9.49 -8.53
CA GLU A 88 7.95 10.12 -9.85
C GLU A 88 6.61 10.53 -10.50
N ARG A 89 5.61 9.64 -10.44
CA ARG A 89 4.33 9.87 -11.12
C ARG A 89 3.49 10.97 -10.49
N TYR A 90 3.46 11.04 -9.17
CA TYR A 90 2.53 11.90 -8.43
C TYR A 90 3.22 13.09 -7.76
N ASN A 91 4.55 13.11 -7.71
CA ASN A 91 5.34 14.16 -7.05
C ASN A 91 4.92 14.41 -5.59
N LEU A 92 4.63 13.32 -4.87
CA LEU A 92 4.24 13.33 -3.46
C LEU A 92 5.15 12.38 -2.65
N PRO A 93 5.36 12.64 -1.35
CA PRO A 93 6.02 11.69 -0.47
C PRO A 93 5.28 10.36 -0.46
N VAL A 94 6.01 9.24 -0.53
CA VAL A 94 5.42 7.90 -0.52
C VAL A 94 5.87 7.16 0.73
N TYR A 95 4.90 6.71 1.50
CA TYR A 95 5.09 5.84 2.65
C TYR A 95 4.75 4.39 2.27
N PRO A 96 5.76 3.54 2.01
CA PRO A 96 5.54 2.14 1.69
C PRO A 96 5.16 1.34 2.93
N VAL A 97 4.09 0.56 2.83
CA VAL A 97 3.52 -0.24 3.90
C VAL A 97 3.43 -1.68 3.45
N LEU A 98 4.03 -2.58 4.24
CA LEU A 98 3.97 -4.02 4.02
C LEU A 98 3.38 -4.71 5.25
N VAL A 99 2.20 -5.31 5.10
CA VAL A 99 1.52 -6.06 6.16
C VAL A 99 1.63 -7.55 5.87
N ASN A 100 2.22 -8.30 6.80
CA ASN A 100 2.26 -9.77 6.77
C ASN A 100 1.27 -10.31 7.81
N ILE A 101 0.23 -11.00 7.36
CA ILE A 101 -0.85 -11.48 8.26
C ILE A 101 -0.36 -12.62 9.17
N LEU A 102 0.44 -13.54 8.64
CA LEU A 102 0.98 -14.67 9.38
C LEU A 102 2.49 -14.51 9.60
N PRO A 103 3.02 -15.07 10.71
CA PRO A 103 4.45 -15.06 10.96
C PRO A 103 5.22 -15.74 9.83
N ARG A 104 6.48 -15.32 9.69
CA ARG A 104 7.43 -15.97 8.78
C ARG A 104 7.54 -17.44 9.18
N GLN A 105 7.45 -18.34 8.20
CA GLN A 105 7.83 -19.73 8.42
C GLN A 105 9.35 -19.77 8.59
N THR A 106 9.81 -19.83 9.83
CA THR A 106 11.10 -20.37 10.18
C THR A 106 10.95 -21.88 10.12
N ASN A 107 11.45 -22.52 9.06
CA ASN A 107 11.78 -23.93 9.18
C ASN A 107 12.91 -23.98 10.21
N ALA A 108 12.57 -24.40 11.43
CA ALA A 108 13.55 -24.79 12.44
C ALA A 108 14.26 -26.08 11.97
#